data_AF-A0A192GZC9-F1
#
_entry.id   AF-A0A192GZC9-F1
#
_cell.length_a   1.000
_cell.length_b   1.000
_cell.length_c   1.000
_cell.angle_alpha   90.00
_cell.angle_beta   90.00
_cell.angle_gamma   90.00
#
_symmetry.space_group_name_H-M   'P 1'
#
loop_
_entity.id
_entity.type
_entity.pdbx_description
1 polymer ?
#
loop_
_entity_poly.entity_id
_entity_poly.type
_entity_poly.pdbx_seq_one_letter_code
_entity_poly.pdbx_strand_id
1 'polypeptide(L)'
;MDYQNYVQTLKAMADPKRLKIIDLLSCGSLCACDILEHFDFSQPTLSHHMKVLQNAGIVSARKEGKWQHYTLRPQFIETFKQNTDVLLNTSEHCVCDEEKCTGADSERKRVTNEKN
;
A
#
# COMPACT_ATOMS: atom_id res chain seq x y z
N MET A 1 3.71 7.99 -12.06
CA MET A 1 3.83 7.15 -10.84
C MET A 1 5.30 7.06 -10.48
N ASP A 2 5.68 7.29 -9.21
CA ASP A 2 7.05 7.05 -8.74
C ASP A 2 7.24 5.57 -8.38
N TYR A 3 7.94 4.83 -9.24
CA TYR A 3 8.21 3.41 -9.05
C TYR A 3 9.06 3.12 -7.81
N GLN A 4 9.99 4.00 -7.43
CA GLN A 4 10.87 3.77 -6.28
C GLN A 4 10.08 3.83 -4.97
N ASN A 5 9.23 4.84 -4.83
CA ASN A 5 8.35 4.98 -3.67
C ASN A 5 7.35 3.81 -3.60
N TYR A 6 6.69 3.47 -4.71
CA TYR A 6 5.73 2.36 -4.74
C TYR A 6 6.36 1.01 -4.38
N VAL A 7 7.58 0.73 -4.87
CA VAL A 7 8.34 -0.47 -4.49
C VAL A 7 8.67 -0.47 -3.00
N GLN A 8 9.03 0.68 -2.41
CA GLN A 8 9.32 0.78 -0.98
C GLN A 8 8.07 0.46 -0.14
N THR A 9 6.90 0.97 -0.54
CA THR A 9 5.62 0.65 0.09
C THR A 9 5.30 -0.84 0.00
N LEU A 10 5.42 -1.44 -1.19
CA LEU A 10 5.18 -2.87 -1.38
C LEU A 10 6.12 -3.73 -0.54
N LYS A 11 7.42 -3.42 -0.49
CA LYS A 11 8.41 -4.11 0.37
C LYS A 11 8.06 -4.02 1.86
N ALA A 12 7.50 -2.89 2.30
CA ALA A 12 7.06 -2.71 3.67
C ALA A 12 5.80 -3.54 4.00
N MET A 13 4.95 -3.80 3.01
CA MET A 13 3.75 -4.64 3.15
C MET A 13 4.00 -6.14 2.93
N ALA A 14 5.07 -6.50 2.20
CA ALA A 14 5.45 -7.87 1.84
C ALA A 14 6.00 -8.69 3.03
N ASP A 15 5.24 -8.77 4.10
CA ASP A 15 5.44 -9.65 5.25
C ASP A 15 4.06 -9.98 5.83
N PRO A 16 3.75 -11.26 6.11
CA PRO A 16 2.42 -11.66 6.56
C PRO A 16 1.97 -10.96 7.85
N LYS A 17 2.89 -10.69 8.79
CA LYS A 17 2.55 -10.06 10.07
C LYS A 17 2.23 -8.58 9.88
N ARG A 18 3.02 -7.87 9.07
CA ARG A 18 2.76 -6.46 8.70
C ARG A 18 1.46 -6.31 7.92
N LEU A 19 1.15 -7.24 7.01
CA LEU A 19 -0.13 -7.20 6.29
C LEU A 19 -1.32 -7.40 7.24
N LYS A 20 -1.23 -8.34 8.19
CA LYS A 20 -2.24 -8.53 9.24
C LYS A 20 -2.37 -7.29 10.15
N ILE A 21 -1.26 -6.60 10.47
CA ILE A 21 -1.31 -5.34 11.21
C ILE A 21 -2.09 -4.27 10.43
N ILE A 22 -1.81 -4.13 9.12
CA ILE A 22 -2.50 -3.16 8.25
C ILE A 22 -4.01 -3.48 8.21
N ASP A 23 -4.37 -4.75 8.12
CA ASP A 23 -5.75 -5.22 8.15
C ASP A 23 -6.46 -4.87 9.48
N LEU A 24 -5.81 -5.12 10.63
CA LEU A 24 -6.34 -4.70 11.94
C LEU A 24 -6.59 -3.18 12.01
N LEU A 25 -5.65 -2.38 11.49
CA LEU A 25 -5.76 -0.92 11.46
C LEU A 25 -6.75 -0.40 10.40
N SER A 26 -7.25 -1.25 9.52
CA SER A 26 -8.33 -0.89 8.58
C SER A 26 -9.66 -0.67 9.30
N CYS A 27 -9.83 -1.28 10.48
CA CYS A 27 -10.99 -1.10 11.35
C CYS A 27 -10.95 0.20 12.16
N GLY A 28 -9.81 0.91 12.20
CA GLY A 28 -9.65 2.16 12.94
C GLY A 28 -8.32 2.29 13.66
N SER A 29 -8.28 3.19 14.63
CA SER A 29 -7.10 3.42 15.47
C SER A 29 -7.01 2.40 16.59
N LEU A 30 -5.86 1.76 16.78
CA LEU A 30 -5.63 0.75 17.83
C LEU A 30 -4.38 1.07 18.66
N CYS A 31 -4.40 0.74 19.95
CA CYS A 31 -3.19 0.86 20.76
C CYS A 31 -2.18 -0.24 20.42
N ALA A 32 -0.90 -0.01 20.70
CA ALA A 32 0.14 -1.01 20.58
C ALA A 32 -0.19 -2.30 21.36
N CYS A 33 -0.85 -2.16 22.51
CA CYS A 33 -1.35 -3.26 23.34
C CYS A 33 -2.36 -4.14 22.60
N ASP A 34 -3.46 -3.55 22.12
CA ASP A 34 -4.53 -4.24 21.39
C ASP A 34 -3.97 -4.97 20.17
N ILE A 35 -3.05 -4.33 19.43
CA ILE A 35 -2.43 -4.96 18.27
C ILE A 35 -1.63 -6.19 18.70
N LEU A 36 -0.86 -6.11 19.80
CA LEU A 36 -0.01 -7.20 20.28
C LEU A 36 -0.83 -8.44 20.67
N GLU A 37 -2.06 -8.27 21.18
CA GLU A 37 -2.95 -9.39 21.53
C GLU A 37 -3.29 -10.32 20.36
N HIS A 38 -3.12 -9.86 19.11
CA HIS A 38 -3.37 -10.65 17.91
C HIS A 38 -2.14 -11.44 17.39
N PHE A 39 -1.02 -11.42 18.11
CA PHE A 39 0.25 -12.01 17.68
C PHE A 39 1.04 -12.72 18.79
N ASP A 40 1.66 -13.84 18.41
CA ASP A 40 2.57 -14.60 19.29
C ASP A 40 4.02 -14.06 19.27
N PHE A 41 4.20 -12.73 19.25
CA PHE A 41 5.52 -12.12 19.30
C PHE A 41 5.65 -11.06 20.40
N SER A 42 6.89 -10.63 20.64
CA SER A 42 7.22 -9.67 21.68
C SER A 42 6.95 -8.21 21.29
N GLN A 43 6.81 -7.33 22.28
CA GLN A 43 6.69 -5.88 22.07
C GLN A 43 7.86 -5.25 21.26
N PRO A 44 9.13 -5.66 21.45
CA PRO A 44 10.22 -5.25 20.55
C PRO A 44 9.97 -5.60 19.08
N THR A 45 9.46 -6.81 18.81
CA THR A 45 9.13 -7.26 17.45
C THR A 45 8.00 -6.40 16.85
N LEU A 46 6.96 -6.11 17.62
CA LEU A 46 5.89 -5.20 17.19
C LEU A 46 6.43 -3.82 16.86
N SER A 47 7.27 -3.27 17.73
CA SER A 47 7.89 -1.94 17.55
C SER A 47 8.71 -1.90 16.26
N HIS A 48 9.42 -2.98 15.93
CA HIS A 48 10.15 -3.10 14.68
C HIS A 48 9.20 -3.05 13.47
N HIS A 49 8.14 -3.86 13.45
CA HIS A 49 7.15 -3.83 12.38
C HIS A 49 6.52 -2.43 12.22
N MET A 50 6.13 -1.81 13.33
CA MET A 50 5.56 -0.45 13.32
C MET A 50 6.55 0.59 12.82
N LYS A 51 7.83 0.46 13.13
CA LYS A 51 8.85 1.39 12.62
C LYS A 51 9.01 1.26 11.11
N VAL A 52 9.00 0.04 10.58
CA VAL A 52 9.08 -0.17 9.13
C VAL A 52 7.85 0.39 8.42
N LEU A 53 6.65 0.14 8.95
CA LEU A 53 5.40 0.68 8.40
C LEU A 53 5.34 2.22 8.49
N GLN A 54 5.83 2.82 9.56
CA GLN A 54 5.93 4.28 9.70
C GLN A 54 6.92 4.89 8.72
N ASN A 55 8.10 4.29 8.59
CA ASN A 55 9.14 4.78 7.68
C ASN A 55 8.69 4.69 6.20
N ALA A 56 7.84 3.72 5.87
CA ALA A 56 7.21 3.59 4.55
C ALA A 56 5.97 4.50 4.37
N GLY A 57 5.61 5.31 5.36
CA GLY A 57 4.45 6.21 5.28
C GLY A 57 3.09 5.52 5.33
N ILE A 58 3.02 4.24 5.73
CA ILE A 58 1.77 3.46 5.76
C ILE A 58 0.93 3.82 6.98
N VAL A 59 1.58 3.94 8.14
CA VAL A 59 0.91 4.22 9.42
C VAL A 59 1.41 5.52 10.05
N SER A 60 0.56 6.14 10.86
CA SER A 60 0.94 7.19 11.81
C SER A 60 0.91 6.63 13.22
N ALA A 61 1.70 7.25 14.11
CA ALA A 61 1.69 6.95 15.54
C ALA A 61 1.34 8.23 16.30
N ARG A 62 0.44 8.12 17.27
CA ARG A 62 0.08 9.20 18.19
C ARG A 62 0.21 8.69 19.61
N LYS A 63 0.87 9.48 20.47
CA LYS A 63 0.91 9.19 21.91
C LYS A 63 -0.41 9.62 22.54
N GLU A 64 -1.07 8.68 23.22
CA GLU A 64 -2.28 8.91 23.99
C GLU A 64 -2.08 8.35 25.40
N GLY A 65 -1.87 9.26 26.36
CA GLY A 65 -1.46 8.90 27.71
C GLY A 65 -0.12 8.15 27.73
N LYS A 66 -0.14 6.90 28.20
CA LYS A 66 1.05 6.03 28.30
C LYS A 66 1.32 5.23 27.03
N TRP A 67 0.35 5.11 26.13
CA TRP A 67 0.38 4.17 25.01
C TRP A 67 0.53 4.89 23.67
N GLN A 68 1.02 4.15 22.68
CA GLN A 68 1.05 4.60 21.28
C GLN A 68 -0.16 4.01 20.58
N HIS A 69 -0.91 4.87 19.89
CA HIS A 69 -1.99 4.49 19.00
C HIS A 69 -1.53 4.61 17.56
N TYR A 70 -1.87 3.61 16.76
CA TYR A 70 -1.53 3.55 15.35
C TYR A 70 -2.79 3.69 14.50
N THR A 71 -2.64 4.32 13.34
CA THR A 71 -3.73 4.47 12.36
C THR A 71 -3.15 4.41 10.96
N LEU A 72 -3.88 3.86 10.00
CA LEU A 72 -3.51 3.97 8.59
C LEU A 72 -3.53 5.44 8.15
N ARG A 73 -2.51 5.86 7.40
CA ARG A 73 -2.48 7.23 6.88
C ARG A 73 -3.48 7.36 5.72
N PRO A 74 -4.39 8.35 5.74
CA PRO A 74 -5.31 8.58 4.61
C PRO A 74 -4.57 8.78 3.29
N GLN A 75 -3.47 9.54 3.31
CA GLN A 75 -2.62 9.77 2.14
C GLN A 75 -2.07 8.47 1.53
N PHE A 76 -1.67 7.51 2.37
CA PHE A 76 -1.21 6.20 1.90
C PHE A 76 -2.34 5.45 1.20
N ILE A 77 -3.55 5.42 1.78
CA ILE A 77 -4.70 4.71 1.20
C ILE A 77 -5.02 5.27 -0.19
N GLU A 78 -5.10 6.60 -0.31
CA GLU A 78 -5.37 7.26 -1.59
C GLU A 78 -4.28 6.99 -2.62
N THR A 79 -3.02 7.21 -2.25
CA THR A 79 -1.87 7.08 -3.16
C THR A 79 -1.67 5.63 -3.60
N PHE A 80 -1.84 4.66 -2.68
CA PHE A 80 -1.70 3.25 -2.98
C PHE A 80 -2.79 2.76 -3.95
N LYS A 81 -4.04 3.18 -3.75
CA LYS A 81 -5.15 2.88 -4.68
C LYS A 81 -4.85 3.45 -6.07
N GLN A 82 -4.52 4.74 -6.15
CA GLN A 82 -4.19 5.42 -7.41
C GLN A 82 -3.03 4.72 -8.15
N ASN A 83 -1.93 4.43 -7.45
CA ASN A 83 -0.78 3.75 -8.06
C ASN A 83 -1.11 2.33 -8.53
N THR A 84 -1.91 1.60 -7.75
CA THR A 84 -2.36 0.24 -8.12
C THR A 84 -3.29 0.29 -9.33
N ASP A 85 -4.22 1.24 -9.37
CA ASP A 85 -5.11 1.46 -10.51
C ASP A 85 -4.31 1.83 -11.77
N VAL A 86 -3.31 2.70 -11.65
CA VAL A 86 -2.43 3.05 -12.77
C VAL A 86 -1.62 1.85 -13.27
N LEU A 87 -1.12 1.00 -12.35
CA LEU A 87 -0.31 -0.17 -12.69
C LEU A 87 -1.13 -1.30 -13.36
N LEU A 88 -2.36 -1.52 -12.90
CA LEU A 88 -3.17 -2.68 -13.29
C LEU A 88 -4.20 -2.37 -14.40
N ASN A 89 -4.43 -1.10 -14.73
CA ASN A 89 -5.28 -0.73 -15.85
C ASN A 89 -4.48 -0.59 -17.15
N THR A 90 -5.17 -0.77 -18.28
CA THR A 90 -4.60 -0.41 -19.59
C THR A 90 -4.53 1.10 -19.68
N SER A 91 -3.44 1.70 -19.22
CA SER A 91 -3.18 3.13 -19.38
C SER A 91 -2.98 3.46 -20.87
N GLU A 92 -3.43 4.64 -21.29
CA GLU A 92 -3.08 5.22 -22.61
C GLU A 92 -1.60 5.60 -22.74
N HIS A 93 -0.83 5.40 -21.66
CA HIS A 93 0.60 5.66 -21.57
C HIS A 93 1.22 4.42 -20.95
N CYS A 94 1.44 3.40 -21.77
CA CYS A 94 2.17 2.22 -21.30
C CYS A 94 3.64 2.61 -21.13
N VAL A 95 4.36 1.99 -20.18
CA VAL A 95 5.84 2.08 -20.13
C VAL A 95 6.50 1.72 -21.48
N CYS A 96 5.77 0.95 -22.28
CA CYS A 96 6.00 0.63 -23.68
C CYS A 96 6.21 1.81 -24.64
N ASP A 97 5.66 2.99 -24.34
CA ASP A 97 5.64 4.14 -25.26
C ASP A 97 7.00 4.86 -25.29
N GLU A 98 7.84 4.69 -24.26
CA GLU A 98 9.20 5.25 -24.23
C GLU A 98 10.26 4.30 -24.81
N GLU A 99 10.02 2.97 -24.81
CA GLU A 99 10.88 2.00 -25.51
C GLU A 99 10.04 0.95 -26.24
N LYS A 100 10.05 1.05 -27.57
CA LYS A 100 9.43 0.17 -28.59
C LYS A 100 9.00 -1.20 -28.04
N CYS A 101 7.73 -1.32 -27.68
CA CYS A 101 7.14 -2.62 -27.39
C CYS A 101 7.11 -3.50 -28.64
N THR A 102 8.01 -4.49 -28.68
CA THR A 102 8.02 -5.55 -29.68
C THR A 102 7.33 -6.78 -29.09
N GLY A 103 6.00 -6.71 -28.94
CA GLY A 103 5.19 -7.89 -28.67
C GLY A 103 4.18 -7.74 -27.54
N ALA A 104 2.99 -7.30 -27.90
CA ALA A 104 1.74 -7.89 -27.41
C ALA A 104 0.65 -7.54 -28.43
N ASP A 105 0.52 -8.43 -29.41
CA ASP A 105 -0.62 -8.64 -30.31
C ASP A 105 -1.21 -7.41 -31.04
N SER A 106 -0.94 -7.40 -32.35
CA SER A 106 -1.85 -6.88 -33.35
C SER A 106 -3.31 -7.22 -33.00
N GLU A 107 -4.19 -6.22 -33.08
CA GLU A 107 -5.66 -6.31 -32.90
C GLU A 107 -6.23 -6.02 -31.50
N ARG A 108 -5.90 -4.87 -30.92
CA ARG A 108 -6.84 -4.21 -29.99
C ARG A 108 -7.64 -3.15 -30.76
N LYS A 109 -8.72 -3.62 -31.40
CA LYS A 109 -9.71 -2.78 -32.10
C LYS A 109 -10.17 -1.66 -31.17
N ARG A 110 -10.02 -0.41 -31.63
CA ARG A 110 -10.84 0.71 -31.17
C ARG A 110 -12.30 0.28 -31.24
N VAL A 111 -12.93 0.03 -30.09
CA VAL A 111 -14.39 0.06 -30.03
C VAL A 111 -14.75 1.55 -30.06
N THR A 112 -15.04 2.04 -31.26
CA THR A 112 -15.82 3.25 -31.46
C THR A 112 -17.14 3.05 -30.73
N ASN A 113 -17.33 3.72 -29.61
CA ASN A 113 -18.66 3.89 -29.05
C ASN A 113 -19.34 5.00 -29.85
N GLU A 114 -19.92 4.62 -30.99
CA GLU A 114 -21.12 5.28 -31.48
C GLU A 114 -22.21 5.09 -30.43
N LYS A 115 -22.68 6.19 -29.84
CA LYS A 115 -23.99 6.25 -29.20
C LYS A 115 -24.67 7.55 -29.60
N ASN A 116 -25.66 7.37 -30.47
CA ASN A 116 -26.91 8.11 -30.65
C ASN A 116 -26.88 9.63 -30.65
#